data_AF-B2UMI3-F1
#
_entry.id   AF-B2UMI3-F1
#
_cell.length_a   1.000
_cell.length_b   1.000
_cell.length_c   1.000
_cell.angle_alpha   90.00
_cell.angle_beta   90.00
_cell.angle_gamma   90.00
#
_symmetry.space_group_name_H-M   'P 1'
#
loop_
_entity.id
_entity.type
_entity.pdbx_description
1 polymer ?
#
loop_
_entity_poly.entity_id
_entity_poly.type
_entity_poly.pdbx_seq_one_letter_code
_entity_poly.pdbx_strand_id
1 'polypeptide(L)'
;MGLVGSNIFGREALAEIRVNAAQDLGDRRGETNVSLLGNPGFAQSVRGAKVGTTALQLGAGLSVPVGTKGTIYVNGNADIRDGAAQ
;
A
#
# COMPACT_ATOMS: atom_id res chain seq x y z
N MET A 1 -18.00 4.90 9.23
CA MET A 1 -17.72 6.30 9.62
C MET A 1 -18.22 6.50 11.03
N GLY A 2 -17.32 6.76 11.99
CA GLY A 2 -17.67 6.97 13.40
C GLY A 2 -17.43 8.42 13.81
N LEU A 3 -18.31 8.97 14.66
CA LEU A 3 -18.13 10.27 15.29
C LEU A 3 -17.05 10.15 16.37
N VAL A 4 -15.97 10.93 16.24
CA VAL A 4 -14.81 10.83 17.16
C VAL A 4 -14.69 12.05 18.08
N GLY A 5 -15.34 13.16 17.74
CA GLY A 5 -15.42 14.33 18.61
C GLY A 5 -16.04 15.53 17.89
N SER A 6 -16.27 16.60 18.63
CA SER A 6 -16.72 17.89 18.10
C SER A 6 -15.59 18.91 18.19
N ASN A 7 -15.41 19.71 17.13
CA ASN A 7 -14.45 20.82 17.18
C ASN A 7 -14.98 21.97 18.07
N ILE A 8 -14.16 23.00 18.33
CA ILE A 8 -14.55 24.19 19.14
C ILE A 8 -15.76 24.97 18.56
N PHE A 9 -16.19 24.64 17.35
CA PHE A 9 -17.35 25.24 16.68
C PHE A 9 -18.59 24.32 16.69
N GLY A 10 -18.58 23.23 17.46
CA GLY A 10 -19.71 22.32 17.61
C GLY A 10 -19.99 21.44 16.38
N ARG A 11 -19.03 21.30 15.45
CA ARG A 11 -19.17 20.45 14.28
C ARG A 11 -18.47 19.11 14.47
N GLU A 12 -19.11 18.08 13.94
CA GLU A 12 -18.70 16.68 14.06
C GLU A 12 -17.42 16.37 13.27
N ALA A 13 -16.43 15.79 13.97
CA ALA A 13 -15.26 15.19 13.36
C ALA A 13 -15.55 13.70 13.07
N LEU A 14 -15.24 13.29 11.83
CA LEU A 14 -15.50 11.94 11.35
C LEU A 14 -14.20 11.17 11.29
N ALA A 15 -14.17 9.95 11.83
CA ALA A 15 -13.09 9.02 11.60
C ALA A 15 -13.52 7.82 10.76
N GLU A 16 -12.53 7.30 10.05
CA GLU A 16 -12.64 6.14 9.17
C GLU A 16 -11.49 5.18 9.44
N ILE A 17 -11.78 3.88 9.44
CA ILE A 17 -10.79 2.81 9.39
C ILE A 17 -11.08 2.02 8.11
N ARG A 18 -10.03 1.73 7.34
CA ARG A 18 -10.09 0.97 6.09
C ARG A 18 -9.10 -0.18 6.16
N VAL A 19 -9.54 -1.36 5.73
CA VAL A 19 -8.71 -2.56 5.62
C VAL A 19 -8.94 -3.15 4.24
N ASN A 20 -7.88 -3.24 3.45
CA ASN A 20 -7.93 -3.80 2.10
C ASN A 20 -6.93 -4.96 2.00
N ALA A 21 -7.37 -6.10 1.49
CA ALA A 21 -6.47 -7.16 1.06
C ALA A 21 -6.40 -7.13 -0.47
N ALA A 22 -5.20 -7.10 -1.01
CA ALA A 22 -4.94 -7.22 -2.45
C ALA A 22 -4.09 -8.47 -2.69
N GLN A 23 -4.43 -9.22 -3.73
CA GLN A 23 -3.67 -10.38 -4.16
C GLN A 23 -3.24 -10.16 -5.61
N ASP A 24 -1.94 -10.18 -5.84
CA ASP A 24 -1.36 -10.05 -7.16
C ASP A 24 -1.46 -11.39 -7.89
N LEU A 25 -2.61 -11.63 -8.54
CA LEU A 25 -2.80 -12.76 -9.44
C LEU A 25 -2.23 -12.43 -10.81
N GLY A 26 -0.92 -12.52 -11.00
CA GLY A 26 -0.41 -12.52 -12.37
C GLY A 26 1.07 -12.27 -12.62
N ASP A 27 1.85 -11.75 -11.67
CA ASP A 27 3.24 -11.41 -12.00
C ASP A 27 4.24 -12.49 -11.58
N ARG A 28 4.51 -13.39 -12.53
CA ARG A 28 5.68 -14.28 -12.52
C ARG A 28 6.57 -14.03 -13.73
N ARG A 29 6.43 -12.86 -14.38
CA ARG A 29 7.12 -12.53 -15.64
C ARG A 29 8.51 -11.95 -15.42
N GLY A 30 8.93 -11.73 -14.18
CA GLY A 30 10.26 -11.25 -13.83
C GLY A 30 11.38 -12.30 -13.93
N GLU A 31 11.23 -13.39 -14.68
CA GLU A 31 12.34 -14.31 -14.95
C GLU A 31 13.03 -13.90 -16.25
N THR A 32 14.31 -13.53 -16.16
CA THR A 32 15.14 -13.24 -17.34
C THR A 32 16.37 -14.12 -17.34
N ASN A 33 16.72 -14.63 -18.52
CA ASN A 33 17.94 -15.43 -18.68
C ASN A 33 19.09 -14.48 -18.98
N VAL A 34 20.06 -14.42 -18.08
CA VAL A 34 21.32 -13.71 -18.32
C VAL A 34 22.36 -14.70 -18.80
N SER A 35 23.12 -14.32 -19.83
CA SER A 35 24.24 -15.11 -20.34
C SER A 35 25.48 -14.23 -20.46
N LEU A 36 26.65 -14.82 -20.23
CA LEU A 36 27.93 -14.13 -20.33
C LEU A 36 28.33 -14.01 -21.81
N LEU A 37 28.55 -12.78 -22.30
CA LEU A 37 28.89 -12.53 -23.71
C LEU A 37 30.16 -13.28 -24.18
N GLY A 38 31.08 -13.61 -23.27
CA GLY A 38 32.29 -14.41 -23.54
C GLY A 38 32.14 -15.93 -23.38
N ASN A 39 31.00 -16.42 -22.89
CA ASN A 39 30.69 -17.85 -22.79
C ASN A 39 29.17 -18.09 -22.90
N PRO A 40 28.65 -18.17 -24.14
CA PRO A 40 27.21 -18.36 -24.40
C PRO A 40 26.63 -19.68 -23.87
N GLY A 41 27.49 -20.66 -23.53
CA GLY A 41 27.08 -21.93 -22.94
C GLY A 41 26.70 -21.83 -21.46
N PHE A 42 26.98 -20.70 -20.81
CA PHE A 42 26.57 -20.41 -19.45
C PHE A 42 25.40 -19.42 -19.46
N ALA A 43 24.17 -19.95 -19.35
CA ALA A 43 22.95 -19.18 -19.20
C ALA A 43 22.34 -19.48 -17.82
N GLN A 44 22.09 -18.44 -17.03
CA GLN A 44 21.46 -18.56 -15.73
C GLN A 44 20.15 -17.80 -15.71
N SER A 45 19.07 -18.46 -15.30
CA SER A 45 17.79 -17.81 -15.06
C SER A 45 17.87 -17.02 -13.76
N VAL A 46 17.63 -15.71 -13.84
CA VAL A 46 17.55 -14.83 -12.67
C VAL A 46 16.08 -14.48 -12.47
N ARG A 47 15.58 -14.82 -11.28
CA ARG A 47 14.26 -14.38 -10.81
C ARG A 47 14.41 -12.97 -10.26
N GLY A 48 13.72 -12.00 -10.86
CA GLY A 48 13.61 -10.64 -10.38
C GLY A 48 13.01 -10.59 -8.97
N ALA A 49 13.23 -9.47 -8.27
CA ALA A 49 12.70 -9.24 -6.93
C ALA A 49 11.19 -9.48 -6.92
N LYS A 50 10.78 -10.63 -6.38
CA LYS A 50 9.38 -11.01 -6.31
C LYS A 50 8.73 -10.13 -5.25
N VAL A 51 8.11 -9.03 -5.67
CA VAL A 51 7.18 -8.28 -4.84
C VAL A 51 6.09 -9.28 -4.46
N GLY A 52 5.94 -9.61 -3.17
CA GLY A 52 5.16 -10.78 -2.81
C GLY A 52 3.69 -10.64 -3.19
N THR A 53 3.09 -11.81 -3.35
CA THR A 53 1.80 -12.03 -4.02
C THR A 53 0.60 -11.47 -3.25
N THR A 54 0.78 -11.13 -1.97
CA THR A 54 -0.30 -10.72 -1.09
C THR A 54 0.09 -9.41 -0.41
N ALA A 55 -0.80 -8.43 -0.49
CA ALA A 55 -0.69 -7.15 0.17
C ALA A 55 -1.88 -6.93 1.11
N LEU A 56 -1.61 -6.44 2.31
CA LEU A 56 -2.60 -5.96 3.26
C LEU A 56 -2.37 -4.46 3.45
N GLN A 57 -3.38 -3.66 3.14
CA GLN A 57 -3.37 -2.22 3.38
C GLN A 57 -4.28 -1.89 4.55
N LEU A 58 -3.75 -1.12 5.48
CA LEU A 58 -4.44 -0.62 6.66
C LEU A 58 -4.46 0.91 6.55
N GLY A 59 -5.62 1.53 6.65
CA GLY A 59 -5.77 2.97 6.54
C GLY A 59 -6.63 3.52 7.67
N ALA A 60 -6.29 4.71 8.14
CA ALA A 60 -7.11 5.47 9.08
C ALA A 60 -7.21 6.92 8.60
N GLY A 61 -8.43 7.47 8.59
CA GLY A 61 -8.70 8.84 8.20
C GLY A 61 -9.41 9.61 9.31
N LEU A 62 -9.11 10.90 9.44
CA LEU A 62 -9.79 11.83 10.34
C LEU A 62 -10.12 13.12 9.58
N SER A 63 -11.41 13.47 9.57
CA SER A 63 -11.92 14.73 9.02
C SER A 63 -12.29 15.66 10.16
N VAL A 64 -11.60 16.80 10.28
CA VAL A 64 -11.90 17.85 11.26
C VAL A 64 -12.41 19.10 10.53
N PRO A 65 -13.66 19.51 10.71
CA PRO A 65 -14.16 20.75 10.14
C PRO A 65 -13.38 21.95 10.72
N VAL A 66 -12.93 22.89 9.90
CA VAL A 66 -12.35 24.19 10.32
C VAL A 66 -13.09 25.31 9.59
N GLY A 67 -13.91 26.06 10.32
CA GLY A 67 -14.79 27.10 9.74
C GLY A 67 -16.08 26.60 9.06
N THR A 68 -16.84 27.52 8.46
CA THR A 68 -18.19 27.29 7.92
C THR A 68 -18.23 26.45 6.63
N LYS A 69 -17.09 26.32 5.93
CA LYS A 69 -16.97 25.57 4.66
C LYS A 69 -15.65 24.79 4.51
N GLY A 70 -14.80 24.74 5.54
CA GLY A 70 -13.49 24.09 5.48
C GLY A 70 -13.42 22.81 6.30
N THR A 71 -12.69 21.81 5.82
CA THR A 71 -12.39 20.58 6.54
C THR A 71 -10.93 20.23 6.33
N ILE A 72 -10.20 20.00 7.42
CA ILE A 72 -8.87 19.39 7.38
C ILE A 72 -9.07 17.88 7.36
N TYR A 73 -8.50 17.22 6.36
CA TYR A 73 -8.47 15.77 6.27
C TYR A 73 -7.05 15.26 6.52
N VAL A 74 -6.93 14.34 7.47
CA VAL A 74 -5.67 13.64 7.78
C VAL A 74 -5.87 12.16 7.47
N ASN A 75 -4.88 11.55 6.80
CA ASN A 75 -4.91 10.14 6.44
C ASN A 75 -3.56 9.49 6.73
N GLY A 76 -3.59 8.35 7.40
CA GLY A 76 -2.44 7.46 7.57
C GLY A 76 -2.71 6.12 6.90
N ASN A 77 -1.78 5.68 6.07
CA ASN A 77 -1.83 4.38 5.40
C ASN A 77 -0.58 3.57 5.76
N ALA A 78 -0.77 2.27 5.95
CA ALA A 78 0.27 1.28 6.08
C ALA A 78 0.04 0.16 5.08
N ASP A 79 1.05 -0.16 4.30
CA ASP A 79 1.03 -1.24 3.31
C ASP A 79 1.99 -2.35 3.76
N ILE A 80 1.45 -3.54 3.98
CA ILE A 80 2.21 -4.74 4.29
C ILE A 80 2.17 -5.63 3.06
N ARG A 81 3.34 -6.02 2.55
CA ARG A 81 3.44 -6.97 1.43
C ARG A 81 4.27 -8.16 1.87
N ASP A 82 3.81 -9.34 1.49
CA ASP A 82 4.63 -10.55 1.60
C ASP A 82 5.87 -10.41 0.68
N GLY A 83 6.94 -11.17 0.90
CA GLY A 83 8.13 -11.20 0.03
C GLY A 83 9.13 -10.02 0.15
N ALA A 84 8.98 -9.14 1.14
CA ALA A 84 9.96 -8.07 1.41
C ALA A 84 11.25 -8.57 2.11
N ALA A 85 11.30 -9.84 2.53
CA ALA A 85 12.51 -10.49 3.01
C ALA A 85 13.11 -11.33 1.86
N GLN A 86 14.18 -10.81 1.25
CA GLN A 86 15.19 -11.66 0.60
C GLN A 86 16.14 -12.19 1.67
#